data_AF-A0AAV6YLY7-F1
#
_entry.id   AF-A0AAV6YLY7-F1
#
_cell.length_a   1.000
_cell.length_b   1.000
_cell.length_c   1.000
_cell.angle_alpha   90.00
_cell.angle_beta   90.00
_cell.angle_gamma   90.00
#
_symmetry.space_group_name_H-M   'P 1'
#
loop_
_entity.id
_entity.type
_entity.pdbx_description
1 polymer ?
#
loop_
_entity_poly.entity_id
_entity_poly.type
_entity_poly.pdbx_seq_one_letter_code
_entity_poly.pdbx_strand_id
1 'polypeptide(L)'
;YESKSLKQYKNFQIEVRDKAYCLLGSDRVFDNLKQLMEHLKGQVLRTDDVSFTLKRCCPPKPREISNLLIATKKAMDWQPVYHISQLSFHRILKDQIVQAFFETASLMRQVSHKHIVLLHGVCVRDVENIMVEEFVDFGPLDLFMHRKSEHLTTPWKFQVAKQLASALSYL
;
A
#
# COMPACT_ATOMS: atom_id res chain seq x y z
N TYR A 1 14.06 -7.31 30.79
CA TYR A 1 14.06 -7.79 29.40
C TYR A 1 13.74 -6.63 28.47
N GLU A 2 14.68 -6.23 27.62
CA GLU A 2 14.51 -5.06 26.75
C GLU A 2 13.49 -5.31 25.64
N SER A 3 12.51 -4.43 25.53
CA SER A 3 11.53 -4.45 24.44
C SER A 3 12.20 -4.01 23.14
N LYS A 4 12.63 -4.98 22.31
CA LYS A 4 13.08 -4.73 20.94
C LYS A 4 11.99 -3.98 20.16
N SER A 5 12.18 -2.68 19.95
CA SER A 5 11.23 -1.89 19.16
C SER A 5 11.26 -2.36 17.72
N LEU A 6 10.13 -2.85 17.19
CA LEU A 6 10.02 -3.15 15.77
C LEU A 6 10.34 -1.90 14.95
N LYS A 7 11.09 -2.10 13.87
CA LYS A 7 11.46 -1.09 12.89
C LYS A 7 10.41 -1.09 11.78
N GLN A 8 9.44 -0.19 11.88
CA GLN A 8 8.43 0.06 10.84
C GLN A 8 9.11 0.79 9.67
N TYR A 9 8.90 0.40 8.42
CA TYR A 9 9.58 1.02 7.27
C TYR A 9 8.62 1.84 6.42
N LYS A 10 8.95 3.12 6.17
CA LYS A 10 8.28 3.93 5.15
C LYS A 10 9.00 3.85 3.80
N ASN A 11 8.22 3.97 2.73
CA ASN A 11 8.63 3.81 1.35
C ASN A 11 8.61 5.16 0.64
N PHE A 12 9.65 5.45 -0.14
CA PHE A 12 9.75 6.68 -0.95
C PHE A 12 10.23 6.33 -2.34
N GLN A 13 9.53 6.85 -3.34
CA GLN A 13 9.90 6.70 -4.74
C GLN A 13 11.10 7.61 -5.04
N ILE A 14 12.10 7.02 -5.68
CA ILE A 14 13.26 7.72 -6.22
C ILE A 14 13.07 7.73 -7.74
N GLU A 15 13.01 8.92 -8.32
CA GLU A 15 13.01 9.08 -9.77
C GLU A 15 14.43 9.10 -10.31
N VAL A 16 14.60 8.61 -11.53
CA VAL A 16 15.85 8.71 -12.29
C VAL A 16 15.59 9.61 -13.49
N ARG A 17 16.25 10.77 -13.52
CA ARG A 17 16.14 11.79 -14.58
C ARG A 17 17.53 12.01 -15.17
N ASP A 18 17.73 11.73 -16.45
CA ASP A 18 19.00 11.93 -17.17
C ASP A 18 20.27 11.44 -16.44
N LYS A 19 20.20 10.23 -15.89
CA LYS A 19 21.23 9.55 -15.06
C LYS A 19 21.44 10.13 -13.65
N ALA A 20 20.70 11.15 -13.26
CA ALA A 20 20.66 11.69 -11.92
C ALA A 20 19.41 11.19 -11.14
N TYR A 21 19.42 11.33 -9.83
CA TYR A 21 18.45 10.75 -8.90
C TYR A 21 17.77 11.86 -8.08
N CYS A 22 16.45 11.83 -7.93
CA CYS A 22 15.72 12.72 -7.02
C CYS A 22 14.64 11.96 -6.23
N LEU A 23 14.18 12.55 -5.13
CA LEU A 23 13.01 12.04 -4.41
C LEU A 23 11.74 12.52 -5.14
N LEU A 24 10.74 11.66 -5.33
CA LEU A 24 9.45 12.08 -5.86
C LEU A 24 8.88 13.23 -5.01
N GLY A 25 8.51 14.35 -5.66
CA GLY A 25 8.06 15.58 -4.99
C GLY A 25 9.18 16.49 -4.46
N SER A 26 10.43 16.30 -4.90
CA SER A 26 11.57 17.17 -4.56
C SER A 26 12.31 17.65 -5.80
N ASP A 27 12.61 18.94 -5.85
CA ASP A 27 13.42 19.56 -6.92
C ASP A 27 14.92 19.29 -6.78
N ARG A 28 15.35 18.58 -5.72
CA ARG A 28 16.76 18.26 -5.47
C ARG A 28 17.18 17.00 -6.20
N VAL A 29 18.14 17.16 -7.12
CA VAL A 29 18.70 16.10 -7.96
C VAL A 29 20.16 15.83 -7.55
N PHE A 30 20.58 14.57 -7.64
CA PHE A 30 21.89 14.07 -7.20
C PHE A 30 22.51 13.17 -8.28
N ASP A 31 23.83 13.24 -8.47
CA ASP A 31 24.52 12.49 -9.54
C ASP A 31 24.47 10.97 -9.35
N ASN A 32 24.21 10.53 -8.12
CA ASN A 32 24.15 9.11 -7.76
C ASN A 32 23.31 8.86 -6.51
N LEU A 33 22.81 7.62 -6.39
CA LEU A 33 22.01 7.18 -5.25
C LEU A 33 22.71 7.37 -3.89
N LYS A 34 24.06 7.27 -3.82
CA LYS A 34 24.80 7.46 -2.57
C LYS A 34 24.67 8.89 -2.05
N GLN A 35 24.89 9.89 -2.91
CA GLN A 35 24.70 11.31 -2.56
C GLN A 35 23.26 11.59 -2.08
N LEU A 36 22.24 11.08 -2.79
CA LEU A 36 20.83 11.21 -2.37
C LEU A 36 20.61 10.59 -0.97
N MET A 37 21.10 9.38 -0.74
CA MET A 37 20.98 8.70 0.56
C MET A 37 21.73 9.41 1.70
N GLU A 38 22.92 9.96 1.43
CA GLU A 38 23.69 10.75 2.39
C GLU A 38 23.00 12.08 2.69
N HIS A 39 22.43 12.75 1.68
CA HIS A 39 21.68 13.98 1.84
C HIS A 39 20.44 13.79 2.71
N LEU A 40 19.67 12.73 2.46
CA LEU A 40 18.48 12.39 3.21
C LEU A 40 18.80 12.00 4.67
N LYS A 41 19.96 11.38 4.94
CA LYS A 41 20.33 10.91 6.27
C LYS A 41 20.37 12.07 7.28
N GLY A 42 19.54 11.96 8.32
CA GLY A 42 19.40 12.96 9.38
C GLY A 42 18.34 14.04 9.13
N GLN A 43 17.81 14.16 7.91
CA GLN A 43 16.75 15.12 7.62
C GLN A 43 15.41 14.72 8.22
N VAL A 44 14.56 15.71 8.47
CA VAL A 44 13.15 15.53 8.81
C VAL A 44 12.35 15.73 7.53
N LEU A 45 11.73 14.66 7.02
CA LEU A 45 10.69 14.80 6.00
C LEU A 45 9.37 15.16 6.67
N ARG A 46 8.59 15.99 5.98
CA ARG A 46 7.26 16.44 6.37
C ARG A 46 6.33 16.23 5.17
N THR A 47 5.22 15.55 5.41
CA THR A 47 4.11 15.38 4.47
C THR A 47 2.86 15.62 5.26
N ASP A 48 2.18 16.73 4.98
CA ASP A 48 0.95 17.20 5.62
C ASP A 48 1.01 17.14 7.16
N ASP A 49 0.34 16.16 7.76
CA ASP A 49 0.23 15.93 9.20
C ASP A 49 1.31 14.99 9.81
N VAL A 50 2.23 14.44 8.99
CA VAL A 50 3.28 13.52 9.46
C VAL A 50 4.70 14.08 9.24
N SER A 51 5.49 14.13 10.32
CA SER A 51 6.93 14.42 10.25
C SER A 51 7.78 13.30 10.86
N PHE A 52 8.91 12.95 10.23
CA PHE A 52 9.78 11.88 10.70
C PHE A 52 11.24 12.09 10.28
N THR A 53 12.18 11.70 11.15
CA THR A 53 13.62 11.81 10.91
C THR A 53 14.18 10.57 10.19
N LEU A 54 14.87 10.78 9.07
CA LEU A 54 15.63 9.79 8.32
C LEU A 54 16.84 9.26 9.10
N LYS A 55 16.66 8.24 9.95
CA LYS A 55 17.77 7.67 10.73
C LYS A 55 18.72 6.76 9.93
N ARG A 56 18.19 6.02 8.95
CA ARG A 56 18.98 5.13 8.10
C ARG A 56 18.35 5.06 6.71
N CYS A 57 19.22 5.12 5.72
CA CYS A 57 18.95 4.96 4.31
C CYS A 57 19.50 3.60 3.89
N CYS A 58 18.70 2.76 3.24
CA CYS A 58 19.13 1.48 2.65
C CYS A 58 18.92 1.53 1.13
N PRO A 59 19.88 1.05 0.31
CA PRO A 59 19.67 0.98 -1.13
C PRO A 59 18.64 -0.11 -1.47
N PRO A 60 17.95 -0.03 -2.62
CA PRO A 60 17.09 -1.12 -3.09
C PRO A 60 17.94 -2.36 -3.36
N LYS A 61 17.47 -3.54 -2.96
CA LYS A 61 18.19 -4.80 -3.26
C LYS A 61 17.96 -5.22 -4.72
N PRO A 62 18.87 -6.02 -5.31
CA PRO A 62 18.61 -6.64 -6.61
C PRO A 62 17.29 -7.42 -6.57
N ARG A 63 16.41 -7.16 -7.57
CA ARG A 63 15.03 -7.67 -7.68
C ARG A 63 13.97 -7.06 -6.74
N GLU A 64 14.31 -6.10 -5.87
CA GLU A 64 13.33 -5.26 -5.17
C GLU A 64 13.12 -3.96 -5.96
N ILE A 65 11.88 -3.65 -6.37
CA ILE A 65 11.59 -2.57 -7.34
C ILE A 65 11.70 -1.16 -6.70
N SER A 66 11.59 -1.08 -5.37
CA SER A 66 11.92 0.07 -4.50
C SER A 66 11.77 -0.41 -3.03
N ASN A 67 12.43 0.12 -2.00
CA ASN A 67 12.28 1.46 -1.43
C ASN A 67 13.34 1.76 -0.34
N LEU A 68 13.52 3.04 0.01
CA LEU A 68 14.40 3.51 1.10
C LEU A 68 13.85 3.18 2.52
N LEU A 69 14.27 2.05 3.09
CA LEU A 69 13.74 1.53 4.38
C LEU A 69 14.18 2.35 5.64
N ILE A 70 13.30 3.20 6.18
CA ILE A 70 13.52 3.98 7.44
C ILE A 70 12.68 3.45 8.63
N ALA A 71 13.31 3.14 9.76
CA ALA A 71 12.68 2.58 10.97
C ALA A 71 11.89 3.58 11.87
N THR A 72 10.58 3.34 12.09
CA THR A 72 9.68 3.98 13.08
C THR A 72 8.93 2.95 13.96
N LYS A 73 7.98 3.37 14.81
CA LYS A 73 7.35 2.57 15.90
C LYS A 73 5.98 3.19 16.26
N LYS A 74 4.87 2.47 16.54
CA LYS A 74 4.49 1.04 16.43
C LYS A 74 2.96 0.96 16.55
N ALA A 75 2.29 0.05 15.84
CA ALA A 75 0.92 -0.40 16.15
C ALA A 75 0.86 -1.94 16.25
N MET A 76 0.06 -2.45 17.19
CA MET A 76 -0.48 -3.83 17.25
C MET A 76 -1.91 -3.76 16.66
N ASP A 77 -2.57 -4.81 16.18
CA ASP A 77 -2.38 -6.26 16.37
C ASP A 77 -2.91 -7.05 15.14
N TRP A 78 -2.85 -8.38 15.19
CA TRP A 78 -3.32 -9.37 14.21
C TRP A 78 -2.50 -9.51 12.92
N GLN A 79 -1.90 -10.69 12.75
CA GLN A 79 -1.49 -11.24 11.45
C GLN A 79 -2.15 -12.61 11.25
N PRO A 80 -3.13 -12.73 10.35
CA PRO A 80 -3.62 -14.04 9.91
C PRO A 80 -2.53 -14.76 9.11
N VAL A 81 -2.45 -16.08 9.28
CA VAL A 81 -1.53 -16.94 8.52
C VAL A 81 -2.18 -17.24 7.17
N TYR A 82 -1.95 -16.38 6.18
CA TYR A 82 -2.52 -16.54 4.84
C TYR A 82 -1.79 -17.61 4.03
N HIS A 83 -2.56 -18.53 3.44
CA HIS A 83 -2.08 -19.35 2.33
C HIS A 83 -1.98 -18.46 1.07
N ILE A 84 -0.76 -18.21 0.60
CA ILE A 84 -0.43 -17.36 -0.57
C ILE A 84 -0.99 -17.90 -1.92
N SER A 85 -1.71 -19.02 -1.89
CA SER A 85 -2.16 -19.77 -3.08
C SER A 85 -3.22 -19.10 -3.95
N GLN A 86 -3.85 -18.00 -3.53
CA GLN A 86 -4.90 -17.31 -4.30
C GLN A 86 -4.80 -15.79 -4.15
N LEU A 87 -4.46 -15.10 -5.25
CA LEU A 87 -4.32 -13.64 -5.33
C LEU A 87 -5.13 -13.09 -6.51
N SER A 88 -5.69 -11.90 -6.35
CA SER A 88 -6.30 -11.12 -7.43
C SER A 88 -5.34 -10.05 -7.95
N PHE A 89 -5.41 -9.76 -9.26
CA PHE A 89 -4.54 -8.80 -9.95
C PHE A 89 -5.39 -7.80 -10.74
N HIS A 90 -5.55 -6.60 -10.20
CA HIS A 90 -6.35 -5.53 -10.81
C HIS A 90 -5.46 -4.60 -11.62
N ARG A 91 -5.60 -4.61 -12.95
CA ARG A 91 -4.85 -3.76 -13.88
C ARG A 91 -5.56 -2.42 -14.04
N ILE A 92 -4.85 -1.33 -13.78
CA ILE A 92 -5.33 0.05 -13.82
C ILE A 92 -4.49 0.79 -14.87
N LEU A 93 -5.15 1.27 -15.93
CA LEU A 93 -4.50 2.03 -16.99
C LEU A 93 -4.04 3.40 -16.45
N LYS A 94 -2.87 3.84 -16.91
CA LYS A 94 -2.13 4.94 -16.30
C LYS A 94 -2.75 6.33 -16.53
N ASP A 95 -3.51 6.49 -17.61
CA ASP A 95 -3.82 7.80 -18.22
C ASP A 95 -4.65 8.79 -17.38
N GLN A 96 -5.23 8.40 -16.23
CA GLN A 96 -5.99 9.36 -15.40
C GLN A 96 -5.81 9.28 -13.87
N ILE A 97 -5.18 8.24 -13.30
CA ILE A 97 -5.33 7.95 -11.85
C ILE A 97 -4.01 7.53 -11.16
N VAL A 98 -2.86 8.09 -11.55
CA VAL A 98 -1.57 7.74 -10.89
C VAL A 98 -1.55 8.15 -9.42
N GLN A 99 -1.93 9.38 -9.09
CA GLN A 99 -1.91 9.89 -7.71
C GLN A 99 -2.93 9.17 -6.82
N ALA A 100 -4.20 9.12 -7.23
CA ALA A 100 -5.24 8.44 -6.46
C ALA A 100 -5.03 6.91 -6.35
N PHE A 101 -4.32 6.28 -7.28
CA PHE A 101 -3.83 4.89 -7.11
C PHE A 101 -2.87 4.77 -5.91
N PHE A 102 -1.89 5.66 -5.81
CA PHE A 102 -0.93 5.65 -4.69
C PHE A 102 -1.59 6.02 -3.35
N GLU A 103 -2.51 6.99 -3.34
CA GLU A 103 -3.28 7.37 -2.15
C GLU A 103 -4.13 6.18 -1.67
N THR A 104 -4.88 5.55 -2.58
CA THR A 104 -5.70 4.36 -2.29
C THR A 104 -4.84 3.20 -1.80
N ALA A 105 -3.72 2.90 -2.47
CA ALA A 105 -2.81 1.83 -2.05
C ALA A 105 -2.16 2.11 -0.67
N SER A 106 -1.86 3.39 -0.37
CA SER A 106 -1.34 3.82 0.93
C SER A 106 -2.36 3.66 2.05
N LEU A 107 -3.63 3.98 1.78
CA LEU A 107 -4.74 3.77 2.71
C LEU A 107 -5.02 2.28 2.94
N MET A 108 -5.24 1.50 1.88
CA MET A 108 -5.60 0.08 2.01
C MET A 108 -4.49 -0.78 2.64
N ARG A 109 -3.22 -0.38 2.51
CA ARG A 109 -2.09 -1.01 3.24
C ARG A 109 -2.19 -0.89 4.77
N GLN A 110 -2.92 0.11 5.28
CA GLN A 110 -3.09 0.36 6.72
C GLN A 110 -4.38 -0.27 7.28
N VAL A 111 -5.29 -0.68 6.40
CA VAL A 111 -6.58 -1.28 6.75
C VAL A 111 -6.40 -2.78 6.99
N SER A 112 -6.93 -3.27 8.11
CA SER A 112 -6.97 -4.70 8.44
C SER A 112 -8.29 -5.01 9.15
N HIS A 113 -9.27 -5.50 8.39
CA HIS A 113 -10.60 -5.82 8.90
C HIS A 113 -11.18 -7.00 8.13
N LYS A 114 -11.79 -7.97 8.83
CA LYS A 114 -12.38 -9.22 8.29
C LYS A 114 -13.46 -9.08 7.19
N HIS A 115 -13.87 -7.86 6.85
CA HIS A 115 -14.85 -7.56 5.80
C HIS A 115 -14.32 -6.50 4.82
N ILE A 116 -12.99 -6.30 4.77
CA ILE A 116 -12.30 -5.46 3.78
C ILE A 116 -11.19 -6.32 3.17
N VAL A 117 -11.11 -6.33 1.84
CA VAL A 117 -10.12 -7.11 1.08
C VAL A 117 -8.71 -6.61 1.40
N LEU A 118 -7.80 -7.54 1.74
CA LEU A 118 -6.42 -7.21 2.05
C LEU A 118 -5.60 -6.88 0.80
N LEU A 119 -4.99 -5.69 0.79
CA LEU A 119 -3.96 -5.32 -0.17
C LEU A 119 -2.61 -5.96 0.18
N HIS A 120 -2.14 -6.90 -0.63
CA HIS A 120 -0.80 -7.47 -0.51
C HIS A 120 0.29 -6.54 -1.07
N GLY A 121 0.00 -5.80 -2.14
CA GLY A 121 0.94 -4.84 -2.70
C GLY A 121 0.54 -4.24 -4.04
N VAL A 122 1.46 -3.49 -4.64
CA VAL A 122 1.29 -2.84 -5.93
C VAL A 122 2.51 -3.05 -6.82
N CYS A 123 2.30 -3.14 -8.14
CA CYS A 123 3.34 -3.08 -9.15
C CYS A 123 3.07 -1.86 -10.06
N VAL A 124 4.08 -1.01 -10.24
CA VAL A 124 4.01 0.20 -11.05
C VAL A 124 4.86 -0.03 -12.30
N ARG A 125 4.31 0.23 -13.49
CA ARG A 125 5.01 0.12 -14.77
C ARG A 125 4.77 1.36 -15.64
N ASP A 126 5.44 1.42 -16.77
CA ASP A 126 5.34 2.57 -17.67
C ASP A 126 3.96 2.73 -18.32
N VAL A 127 3.26 1.62 -18.56
CA VAL A 127 1.94 1.57 -19.24
C VAL A 127 0.77 1.24 -18.32
N GLU A 128 1.02 0.63 -17.16
CA GLU A 128 -0.03 0.15 -16.26
C GLU A 128 0.41 0.10 -14.80
N ASN A 129 -0.56 0.27 -13.90
CA ASN A 129 -0.42 -0.03 -12.49
C ASN A 129 -1.20 -1.32 -12.19
N ILE A 130 -0.70 -2.15 -11.29
CA ILE A 130 -1.34 -3.40 -10.87
C ILE A 130 -1.49 -3.39 -9.36
N MET A 131 -2.71 -3.57 -8.88
CA MET A 131 -3.03 -3.80 -7.48
C MET A 131 -3.13 -5.32 -7.21
N VAL A 132 -2.49 -5.80 -6.15
CA VAL A 132 -2.43 -7.22 -5.80
C VAL A 132 -3.11 -7.44 -4.46
N GLU A 133 -4.23 -8.15 -4.48
CA GLU A 133 -5.16 -8.33 -3.37
C GLU A 133 -5.37 -9.81 -3.07
N GLU A 134 -5.95 -10.14 -1.91
CA GLU A 134 -6.45 -11.50 -1.68
C GLU A 134 -7.57 -11.84 -2.67
N PHE A 135 -7.69 -13.11 -3.04
CA PHE A 135 -8.72 -13.55 -3.97
C PHE A 135 -10.09 -13.68 -3.27
N VAL A 136 -11.16 -13.22 -3.94
CA VAL A 136 -12.54 -13.33 -3.45
C VAL A 136 -13.35 -14.16 -4.44
N ASP A 137 -13.71 -15.39 -4.06
CA ASP A 137 -14.35 -16.42 -4.92
C ASP A 137 -15.56 -15.94 -5.72
N PHE A 138 -16.32 -14.99 -5.18
CA PHE A 138 -17.59 -14.50 -5.75
C PHE A 138 -17.47 -13.15 -6.48
N GLY A 139 -16.31 -12.49 -6.41
CA GLY A 139 -16.08 -11.18 -7.02
C GLY A 139 -16.93 -10.04 -6.42
N PRO A 140 -17.11 -8.94 -7.19
CA PRO A 140 -17.87 -7.77 -6.74
C PRO A 140 -19.31 -8.07 -6.33
N LEU A 141 -19.75 -7.47 -5.23
CA LEU A 141 -21.06 -7.72 -4.61
C LEU A 141 -22.24 -7.34 -5.52
N ASP A 142 -22.12 -6.26 -6.29
CA ASP A 142 -23.12 -5.83 -7.27
C ASP A 142 -23.32 -6.88 -8.37
N LEU A 143 -22.24 -7.40 -8.94
CA LEU A 143 -22.27 -8.45 -9.95
C LEU A 143 -22.79 -9.77 -9.37
N PHE A 144 -22.40 -10.11 -8.15
CA PHE A 144 -22.95 -11.28 -7.44
C PHE A 144 -24.47 -11.13 -7.21
N MET A 145 -24.91 -9.97 -6.72
CA MET A 145 -26.33 -9.69 -6.49
C MET A 145 -27.15 -9.72 -7.77
N HIS A 146 -26.61 -9.21 -8.88
CA HIS A 146 -27.26 -9.29 -10.19
C HIS A 146 -27.42 -10.76 -10.64
N ARG A 147 -26.33 -11.53 -10.60
CA ARG A 147 -26.27 -12.96 -11.02
C ARG A 147 -27.10 -13.91 -10.15
N LYS A 148 -27.34 -13.56 -8.88
CA LYS A 148 -28.05 -14.42 -7.91
C LYS A 148 -29.38 -13.85 -7.42
N SER A 149 -29.82 -12.72 -7.97
CA SER A 149 -30.97 -11.90 -7.51
C SER A 149 -32.19 -12.71 -7.00
N GLU A 150 -32.66 -13.69 -7.77
CA GLU A 150 -33.81 -14.55 -7.44
C GLU A 150 -33.62 -15.42 -6.18
N HIS A 151 -32.38 -15.72 -5.80
CA HIS A 151 -32.01 -16.61 -4.70
C HIS A 151 -31.65 -15.85 -3.40
N LEU A 152 -31.63 -14.50 -3.43
CA LEU A 152 -31.16 -13.69 -2.31
C LEU A 152 -32.28 -13.30 -1.35
N THR A 153 -32.38 -14.06 -0.26
CA THR A 153 -33.36 -13.85 0.81
C THR A 153 -33.13 -12.56 1.60
N THR A 154 -34.18 -12.02 2.22
CA THR A 154 -34.07 -10.81 3.07
C THR A 154 -33.11 -10.98 4.26
N PRO A 155 -33.07 -12.13 4.98
CA PRO A 155 -32.06 -12.37 6.01
C PRO A 155 -30.62 -12.30 5.49
N TRP A 156 -30.34 -12.84 4.30
CA TRP A 156 -29.01 -12.74 3.67
C TRP A 156 -28.65 -11.27 3.37
N LYS A 157 -29.57 -10.50 2.80
CA LYS A 157 -29.38 -9.06 2.50
C LYS A 157 -29.07 -8.28 3.79
N PHE A 158 -29.75 -8.61 4.89
CA PHE A 158 -29.51 -8.00 6.20
C PHE A 158 -28.13 -8.36 6.79
N GLN A 159 -27.68 -9.62 6.62
CA GLN A 159 -26.33 -10.03 7.03
C GLN A 159 -25.24 -9.27 6.25
N VAL A 160 -25.40 -9.13 4.93
CA VAL A 160 -24.46 -8.35 4.09
C VAL A 160 -24.45 -6.88 4.51
N ALA A 161 -25.62 -6.26 4.71
CA ALA A 161 -25.71 -4.88 5.19
C ALA A 161 -24.99 -4.69 6.55
N LYS A 162 -25.10 -5.66 7.47
CA LYS A 162 -24.38 -5.64 8.75
C LYS A 162 -22.86 -5.78 8.58
N GLN A 163 -22.39 -6.58 7.63
CA GLN A 163 -20.95 -6.72 7.34
C GLN A 163 -20.38 -5.43 6.72
N LEU A 164 -21.11 -4.83 5.77
CA LEU A 164 -20.75 -3.53 5.17
C LEU A 164 -20.72 -2.42 6.23
N ALA A 165 -21.74 -2.33 7.10
CA ALA A 165 -21.76 -1.36 8.19
C ALA A 165 -20.59 -1.57 9.18
N SER A 166 -20.20 -2.83 9.45
CA SER A 166 -19.02 -3.14 10.28
C SER A 166 -17.70 -2.72 9.62
N ALA A 167 -17.60 -2.77 8.29
CA ALA A 167 -16.42 -2.30 7.56
C ALA A 167 -16.38 -0.77 7.50
N LEU A 168 -17.51 -0.13 7.20
CA LEU A 168 -17.62 1.34 7.15
C LEU A 168 -17.44 2.00 8.51
N SER A 169 -17.82 1.34 9.61
CA SER A 169 -17.58 1.83 10.97
C SER A 169 -16.12 1.69 11.45
N TYR A 170 -15.28 0.98 10.69
CA TYR A 170 -13.84 0.83 10.96
C TYR A 170 -12.99 1.86 10.21
N LEU A 171 -13.50 2.39 9.10
CA LEU A 171 -12.86 3.40 8.24
C LEU A 171 -13.10 4.83 8.75
#